data_AF-A0A7Y7BBT9-F1
#
_entry.id   AF-A0A7Y7BBT9-F1
#
_cell.length_a   1.000
_cell.length_b   1.000
_cell.length_c   1.000
_cell.angle_alpha   90.00
_cell.angle_beta   90.00
_cell.angle_gamma   90.00
#
_symmetry.space_group_name_H-M   'P 1'
#
loop_
_entity.id
_entity.type
_entity.pdbx_description
1 polymer ?
#
loop_
_entity_poly.entity_id
_entity_poly.type
_entity_poly.pdbx_seq_one_letter_code
_entity_poly.pdbx_strand_id
1 'polypeptide(L)'
;ALLDAALHALAAGGLVSLADGPRLPFAWSGVAVQAAGAAMVRVKLSRTGTDAVALTVADADGGPVASVESLTLRAVSAEQLRGAGDPDQLFAVEWTPLVLPSTADASTIESVADIDALRESAAEVDVVVVPCPVGTSDDTATRVREVV
;
A
#
# COMPACT_ATOMS: atom_id res chain seq x y z
N ALA A 1 10.22 -6.13 -5.23
CA ALA A 1 10.93 -7.21 -4.52
C ALA A 1 12.45 -6.98 -4.40
N LEU A 2 13.14 -6.36 -5.37
CA LEU A 2 14.61 -6.28 -5.37
C LEU A 2 15.24 -5.68 -4.08
N LEU A 3 14.65 -4.59 -3.57
CA LEU A 3 15.12 -3.97 -2.32
C LEU A 3 14.94 -4.90 -1.12
N ASP A 4 13.79 -5.57 -1.01
CA ASP A 4 13.49 -6.51 0.06
C ASP A 4 14.48 -7.69 0.09
N ALA A 5 14.80 -8.25 -1.08
CA ALA A 5 15.83 -9.28 -1.20
C ALA A 5 17.22 -8.83 -0.70
N ALA A 6 17.58 -7.55 -0.87
CA ALA A 6 18.82 -7.02 -0.32
C ALA A 6 18.80 -6.94 1.22
N LEU A 7 17.63 -6.73 1.83
CA LEU A 7 17.49 -6.67 3.29
C LEU A 7 17.70 -8.04 3.95
N HIS A 8 17.49 -9.15 3.23
CA HIS A 8 17.81 -10.50 3.75
C HIS A 8 19.30 -10.64 4.14
N ALA A 9 20.20 -9.88 3.50
CA ALA A 9 21.62 -9.89 3.84
C ALA A 9 21.92 -9.29 5.22
N LEU A 10 21.00 -8.53 5.83
CA LEU A 10 21.19 -7.97 7.18
C LEU A 10 21.33 -9.06 8.24
N ALA A 11 20.47 -10.08 8.16
CA ALA A 11 20.52 -11.24 9.03
C ALA A 11 21.73 -12.12 8.71
N ALA A 12 21.93 -12.45 7.43
CA ALA A 12 23.03 -13.32 6.99
C ALA A 12 24.42 -12.74 7.30
N GLY A 13 24.58 -11.41 7.19
CA GLY A 13 25.82 -10.69 7.45
C GLY A 13 26.05 -10.36 8.93
N GLY A 14 25.17 -10.79 9.84
CA GLY A 14 25.27 -10.49 11.27
C GLY A 14 25.22 -8.99 11.60
N LEU A 15 24.61 -8.17 10.71
CA LEU A 15 24.51 -6.72 10.89
C LEU A 15 23.46 -6.33 11.92
N VAL A 16 22.57 -7.25 12.29
CA VAL A 16 21.61 -7.10 13.39
C VAL A 16 21.59 -8.33 14.29
N SER A 17 21.30 -8.11 15.57
CA SER A 17 21.07 -9.22 16.51
C SER A 17 19.67 -9.81 16.29
N LEU A 18 19.59 -11.14 16.31
CA LEU A 18 18.32 -11.89 16.26
C LEU A 18 18.00 -12.56 17.60
N ALA A 19 18.73 -12.22 18.67
CA ALA A 19 18.57 -12.85 19.99
C ALA A 19 17.13 -12.70 20.53
N ASP A 20 16.52 -11.54 20.32
CA ASP A 20 15.16 -11.22 20.78
C ASP A 20 14.09 -11.47 19.70
N GLY A 21 14.41 -12.26 18.66
CA GLY A 21 13.52 -12.58 17.55
C GLY A 21 13.83 -11.86 16.24
N PRO A 22 13.00 -12.09 15.19
CA PRO A 22 13.20 -11.49 13.88
C PRO A 22 13.13 -9.96 13.94
N ARG A 23 14.02 -9.32 13.17
CA ARG A 23 14.12 -7.87 13.04
C ARG A 23 13.40 -7.43 11.77
N LEU A 24 12.41 -6.55 11.89
CA LEU A 24 11.68 -5.99 10.74
C LEU A 24 12.02 -4.51 10.51
N PRO A 25 12.04 -4.04 9.25
CA PRO A 25 12.08 -2.61 8.93
C PRO A 25 10.98 -1.84 9.66
N PHE A 26 11.34 -0.78 10.38
CA PHE A 26 10.39 0.04 11.14
C PHE A 26 10.36 1.49 10.67
N ALA A 27 11.52 2.13 10.49
CA ALA A 27 11.60 3.53 10.09
C ALA A 27 12.74 3.76 9.10
N TRP A 28 12.49 4.57 8.08
CA TRP A 28 13.46 4.95 7.05
C TRP A 28 13.70 6.46 7.11
N SER A 29 14.96 6.88 7.08
CA SER A 29 15.38 8.28 7.10
C SER A 29 16.42 8.54 6.03
N GLY A 30 16.36 9.72 5.41
CA GLY A 30 17.31 10.14 4.38
C GLY A 30 17.27 9.24 3.14
N VAL A 31 16.08 8.82 2.71
CA VAL A 31 15.91 8.03 1.48
C VAL A 31 16.01 8.95 0.27
N ALA A 32 16.90 8.62 -0.65
CA ALA A 32 17.00 9.27 -1.96
C ALA A 32 17.06 8.21 -3.05
N VAL A 33 16.32 8.43 -4.14
CA VAL A 33 16.32 7.57 -5.33
C VAL A 33 16.86 8.38 -6.49
N GLN A 34 17.92 7.88 -7.12
CA GLN A 34 18.60 8.54 -8.23
C GLN A 34 18.23 7.92 -9.58
N ALA A 35 17.90 6.63 -9.62
CA ALA A 35 17.52 5.93 -10.84
C ALA A 35 16.47 4.83 -10.56
N ALA A 36 15.74 4.43 -11.60
CA ALA A 36 14.73 3.37 -11.55
C ALA A 36 14.92 2.37 -12.70
N GLY A 37 14.28 1.21 -12.62
CA GLY A 37 14.31 0.19 -13.68
C GLY A 37 15.51 -0.76 -13.66
N ALA A 38 16.39 -0.66 -12.66
CA ALA A 38 17.48 -1.62 -12.48
C ALA A 38 16.93 -3.04 -12.21
N ALA A 39 17.28 -3.99 -13.08
CA ALA A 39 16.93 -5.41 -12.90
C ALA A 39 17.82 -6.13 -11.88
N MET A 40 19.00 -5.58 -11.61
CA MET A 40 19.99 -6.08 -10.67
C MET A 40 20.66 -4.91 -9.96
N VAL A 41 21.01 -5.08 -8.68
CA VAL A 41 21.73 -4.08 -7.89
C VAL A 41 22.84 -4.70 -7.06
N ARG A 42 23.84 -3.89 -6.71
CA ARG A 42 24.82 -4.13 -5.66
C ARG A 42 24.48 -3.22 -4.49
N VAL A 43 24.44 -3.79 -3.29
CA VAL A 43 24.07 -3.05 -2.07
C VAL A 43 25.20 -3.11 -1.07
N LYS A 44 25.62 -1.94 -0.59
CA LYS A 44 26.47 -1.81 0.59
C LYS A 44 25.57 -1.57 1.80
N LEU A 45 25.71 -2.43 2.80
CA LEU A 45 25.03 -2.31 4.09
C LEU A 45 26.08 -1.99 5.15
N SER A 46 25.83 -0.97 5.97
CA SER A 46 26.73 -0.61 7.08
C SER A 46 25.95 -0.31 8.34
N ARG A 47 26.36 -0.90 9.47
CA ARG A 47 25.74 -0.64 10.77
C ARG A 47 25.97 0.81 11.19
N THR A 48 24.90 1.50 11.57
CA THR A 48 24.91 2.89 12.08
C THR A 48 24.45 2.99 13.53
N GLY A 49 23.92 1.90 14.11
CA GLY A 49 23.56 1.76 15.52
C GLY A 49 23.25 0.31 15.88
N THR A 50 22.79 0.05 17.10
CA THR A 50 22.46 -1.32 17.55
C THR A 50 21.42 -1.98 16.65
N ASP A 51 20.38 -1.22 16.29
CA ASP A 51 19.28 -1.67 15.44
C ASP A 51 19.10 -0.76 14.21
N ALA A 52 20.19 -0.16 13.73
CA ALA A 52 20.15 0.76 12.60
C ALA A 52 21.26 0.47 11.57
N VAL A 53 20.91 0.61 10.30
CA VAL A 53 21.83 0.39 9.16
C VAL A 53 21.64 1.46 8.08
N ALA A 54 22.72 1.83 7.39
CA ALA A 54 22.68 2.62 6.16
C ALA A 54 22.76 1.72 4.92
N LEU A 55 22.17 2.18 3.83
CA LEU A 55 22.18 1.50 2.54
C LEU A 55 22.73 2.40 1.44
N THR A 56 23.60 1.86 0.59
CA THR A 56 23.96 2.45 -0.69
C THR A 56 23.72 1.42 -1.78
N VAL A 57 22.91 1.78 -2.77
CA VAL A 57 22.45 0.90 -3.84
C VAL A 57 23.00 1.42 -5.17
N ALA A 58 23.69 0.55 -5.89
CA ALA A 58 24.19 0.82 -7.23
C ALA A 58 23.70 -0.25 -8.21
N ASP A 59 23.63 0.07 -9.49
CA ASP A 59 23.34 -0.90 -10.55
C ASP A 59 24.55 -1.83 -10.82
N ALA A 60 24.47 -2.66 -11.86
CA ALA A 60 25.53 -3.58 -12.24
C ALA A 60 26.82 -2.88 -12.71
N ASP A 61 26.69 -1.68 -13.28
CA ASP A 61 27.78 -0.86 -13.81
C ASP A 61 28.37 0.08 -12.74
N GLY A 62 27.76 0.13 -11.55
CA GLY A 62 28.19 0.97 -10.43
C GLY A 62 27.51 2.34 -10.38
N GLY A 63 26.53 2.60 -11.26
CA GLY A 63 25.72 3.81 -11.25
C GLY A 63 24.84 3.89 -9.99
N PRO A 64 24.66 5.09 -9.39
CA PRO A 64 23.84 5.23 -8.19
C PRO A 64 22.36 5.01 -8.49
N VAL A 65 21.71 4.17 -7.69
CA VAL A 65 20.28 3.85 -7.81
C VAL A 65 19.48 4.43 -6.65
N ALA A 66 19.93 4.17 -5.42
CA ALA A 66 19.28 4.67 -4.20
C ALA A 66 20.29 4.78 -3.05
N SER A 67 19.97 5.61 -2.07
CA SER A 67 20.67 5.67 -0.78
C SER A 67 19.67 5.82 0.36
N VAL A 68 20.02 5.26 1.52
CA VAL A 68 19.28 5.40 2.76
C VAL A 68 20.27 5.72 3.86
N GLU A 69 20.12 6.87 4.48
CA GLU A 69 20.97 7.30 5.59
C GLU A 69 20.79 6.41 6.81
N SER A 70 19.54 6.07 7.15
CA SER A 70 19.25 5.17 8.26
C SER A 70 17.96 4.37 8.04
N LEU A 71 18.06 3.06 8.21
CA LEU A 71 16.96 2.13 8.37
C LEU A 71 17.00 1.58 9.80
N THR A 72 16.01 1.96 10.61
CA THR A 72 15.80 1.41 11.95
C THR A 72 14.99 0.13 11.87
N LEU A 73 15.49 -0.90 12.56
CA LEU A 73 14.92 -2.23 12.64
C LEU A 73 14.37 -2.46 14.05
N ARG A 74 13.30 -3.25 14.17
CA ARG A 74 12.73 -3.61 15.49
C ARG A 74 12.50 -5.10 15.58
N ALA A 75 12.74 -5.65 16.78
CA ALA A 75 12.29 -6.98 17.11
C ALA A 75 10.77 -7.06 17.03
N VAL A 76 10.25 -8.15 16.48
CA VAL A 76 8.85 -8.52 16.60
C VAL A 76 8.76 -9.89 17.26
N SER A 77 7.92 -10.03 18.28
CA SER A 77 7.69 -11.31 18.92
C SER A 77 6.78 -12.19 18.06
N ALA A 78 6.85 -13.50 18.27
CA ALA A 78 5.98 -14.43 17.55
C ALA A 78 4.50 -14.19 17.90
N GLU A 79 4.20 -13.78 19.12
CA GLU A 79 2.85 -13.43 19.59
C GLU A 79 2.31 -12.20 18.87
N GLN A 80 3.16 -11.19 18.62
CA GLN A 80 2.78 -10.02 17.83
C GLN A 80 2.48 -10.38 16.37
N LEU A 81 3.19 -11.38 15.82
CA LEU A 81 3.02 -11.80 14.42
C LEU A 81 1.79 -12.72 14.22
N ARG A 82 1.43 -13.50 15.23
CA ARG A 82 0.24 -14.38 15.20
C ARG A 82 -1.08 -13.61 15.18
N GLY A 83 -1.05 -12.32 15.51
CA GLY A 83 -2.26 -11.49 15.64
C GLY A 83 -3.06 -11.87 16.89
N ALA A 84 -3.99 -11.00 17.30
CA ALA A 84 -4.88 -11.25 18.44
C ALA A 84 -6.00 -12.27 18.15
N GLY A 85 -5.93 -12.96 17.00
CA GLY A 85 -6.92 -13.94 16.57
C GLY A 85 -6.50 -15.35 16.95
N ASP A 86 -7.43 -16.10 17.53
CA ASP A 86 -7.30 -17.54 17.69
C ASP A 86 -7.28 -18.20 16.30
N PRO A 87 -6.23 -18.95 15.92
CA PRO A 87 -6.13 -19.58 14.59
C PRO A 87 -7.27 -20.56 14.30
N ASP A 88 -8.04 -20.98 15.31
CA ASP A 88 -9.19 -21.86 15.18
C ASP A 88 -10.54 -21.11 15.00
N GLN A 89 -10.53 -19.78 14.89
CA GLN A 89 -11.74 -19.00 14.60
C GLN A 89 -11.96 -18.85 13.09
N LEU A 90 -12.79 -19.74 12.53
CA LEU A 90 -13.30 -19.60 11.18
C LEU A 90 -14.42 -18.56 11.17
N PHE A 91 -14.18 -17.44 10.49
CA PHE A 91 -15.23 -16.46 10.20
C PHE A 91 -15.94 -16.85 8.89
N ALA A 92 -17.26 -16.85 8.91
CA ALA A 92 -18.08 -17.05 7.72
C ALA A 92 -18.89 -15.77 7.45
N VAL A 93 -19.10 -15.48 6.16
CA VAL A 93 -20.05 -14.45 5.77
C VAL A 93 -21.45 -15.02 5.96
N GLU A 94 -22.17 -14.51 6.95
CA GLU A 94 -23.59 -14.78 7.15
C GLU A 94 -24.41 -13.60 6.62
N TRP A 95 -25.20 -13.85 5.58
CA TRP A 95 -26.13 -12.87 5.05
C TRP A 95 -27.45 -12.95 5.82
N THR A 96 -27.73 -11.96 6.66
CA THR A 96 -29.05 -11.84 7.31
C THR A 96 -30.04 -11.21 6.33
N PRO A 97 -31.19 -11.85 6.03
CA PRO A 97 -32.21 -11.26 5.19
C PRO A 97 -32.72 -9.93 5.79
N LEU A 98 -32.58 -8.85 5.03
CA LEU A 98 -33.17 -7.57 5.37
C LEU A 98 -34.52 -7.44 4.65
N VAL A 99 -35.59 -7.19 5.42
CA VAL A 99 -36.89 -6.85 4.82
C VAL A 99 -36.75 -5.48 4.17
N LEU A 100 -36.92 -5.42 2.85
CA LEU A 100 -36.92 -4.16 2.12
C LEU A 100 -38.19 -3.37 2.48
N PRO A 101 -38.10 -2.03 2.63
CA PRO A 101 -39.27 -1.18 2.76
C PRO A 101 -40.18 -1.34 1.53
N SER A 102 -41.47 -1.04 1.70
CA SER A 102 -42.43 -1.11 0.60
C SER A 102 -42.02 -0.14 -0.51
N THR A 103 -42.35 -0.46 -1.77
CA THR A 103 -42.07 0.43 -2.92
C THR A 103 -42.79 1.78 -2.82
N ALA A 104 -43.79 1.91 -1.95
CA ALA A 104 -44.42 3.20 -1.65
C ALA A 104 -43.52 4.13 -0.81
N ASP A 105 -42.51 3.58 -0.13
CA ASP A 105 -41.51 4.30 0.67
C ASP A 105 -40.12 4.30 -0.01
N ALA A 106 -40.03 3.81 -1.25
CA ALA A 106 -38.76 3.69 -1.96
C ALA A 106 -38.41 5.00 -2.68
N SER A 107 -37.17 5.46 -2.49
CA SER A 107 -36.61 6.59 -3.23
C SER A 107 -36.55 6.29 -4.73
N THR A 108 -36.98 7.24 -5.55
CA THR A 108 -36.85 7.14 -7.01
C THR A 108 -35.41 7.42 -7.41
N ILE A 109 -34.78 6.46 -8.11
CA ILE A 109 -33.38 6.56 -8.54
C ILE A 109 -33.32 6.64 -10.07
N GLU A 110 -32.69 7.69 -10.59
CA GLU A 110 -32.33 7.79 -12.01
C GLU A 110 -30.83 7.56 -12.20
N SER A 111 -30.46 6.75 -13.19
CA SER A 111 -29.09 6.65 -13.65
C SER A 111 -28.93 7.42 -14.94
N VAL A 112 -28.06 8.42 -14.93
CA VAL A 112 -27.75 9.29 -16.07
C VAL A 112 -26.30 9.06 -16.50
N ALA A 113 -26.00 9.27 -17.79
CA ALA A 113 -24.68 8.98 -18.33
C ALA A 113 -23.58 9.92 -17.79
N ASP A 114 -23.92 11.20 -17.58
CA ASP A 114 -23.04 12.25 -17.06
C ASP A 114 -23.88 13.40 -16.45
N ILE A 115 -23.21 14.47 -15.99
CA ILE A 115 -23.86 15.64 -15.39
C ILE A 115 -24.65 16.45 -16.43
N ASP A 116 -24.25 16.44 -17.70
CA ASP A 116 -24.93 17.22 -18.74
C ASP A 116 -26.28 16.57 -19.11
N ALA A 117 -26.31 15.24 -19.21
CA ALA A 117 -27.55 14.47 -19.36
C ALA A 117 -28.52 14.70 -18.20
N LEU A 118 -28.02 14.94 -16.97
CA LEU A 118 -28.88 15.31 -15.84
C LEU A 118 -29.55 16.67 -16.03
N ARG A 119 -28.85 17.65 -16.62
CA ARG A 119 -29.40 19.01 -16.82
C ARG A 119 -30.56 19.03 -17.82
N GLU A 120 -30.61 18.03 -18.69
CA GLU A 120 -31.67 17.84 -19.68
C GLU A 120 -32.81 16.95 -19.16
N SER A 121 -32.62 16.28 -18.01
CA SER A 121 -33.65 15.46 -17.37
C SER A 121 -34.73 16.36 -16.75
N ALA A 122 -35.99 16.00 -17.00
CA ALA A 122 -37.17 16.60 -16.37
C ALA A 122 -37.77 15.69 -15.28
N ALA A 123 -37.08 14.62 -14.90
CA ALA A 123 -37.57 13.67 -13.90
C ALA A 123 -37.39 14.25 -12.49
N GLU A 124 -38.46 14.18 -11.68
CA GLU A 124 -38.38 14.42 -10.25
C GLU A 124 -37.93 13.12 -9.56
N VAL A 125 -36.66 13.07 -9.14
CA VAL A 125 -36.06 11.90 -8.50
C VAL A 125 -35.40 12.27 -7.18
N ASP A 126 -35.41 11.34 -6.23
CA ASP A 126 -34.82 11.52 -4.91
C ASP A 126 -33.30 11.37 -4.94
N VAL A 127 -32.78 10.53 -5.85
CA VAL A 127 -31.34 10.23 -5.98
C VAL A 127 -30.97 10.08 -7.46
N VAL A 128 -29.83 10.66 -7.85
CA VAL A 128 -29.23 10.48 -9.18
C VAL A 128 -27.91 9.75 -9.05
N VAL A 129 -27.70 8.73 -9.88
CA VAL A 129 -26.44 8.00 -10.00
C VAL A 129 -25.75 8.42 -11.30
N VAL A 130 -24.59 9.06 -11.17
CA VAL A 130 -23.73 9.46 -12.30
C VAL A 130 -22.45 8.61 -12.27
N PRO A 131 -22.07 7.94 -13.37
CA PRO A 131 -20.78 7.29 -13.48
C PRO A 131 -19.64 8.27 -13.19
N CYS A 132 -18.76 7.90 -12.26
CA CYS A 132 -17.54 8.68 -12.04
C CYS A 132 -16.66 8.57 -13.29
N PRO A 133 -16.26 9.69 -13.94
CA PRO A 133 -15.43 9.64 -15.13
C PRO A 133 -14.16 8.83 -14.86
N VAL A 134 -13.89 7.84 -15.71
CA VAL A 134 -12.62 7.14 -15.69
C VAL A 134 -11.62 8.01 -16.44
N GLY A 135 -10.71 8.66 -15.71
CA GLY A 135 -9.54 9.27 -16.36
C GLY A 135 -8.76 8.23 -17.16
N THR A 136 -8.06 8.66 -18.21
CA THR A 136 -7.36 7.75 -19.14
C THR A 136 -6.02 7.22 -18.59
N SER A 137 -5.63 7.64 -17.40
CA SER A 137 -4.41 7.21 -16.71
C SER A 137 -4.63 5.92 -15.91
N ASP A 138 -3.63 5.03 -15.89
CA ASP A 138 -3.63 3.82 -15.04
C ASP A 138 -3.47 4.12 -13.54
N ASP A 139 -3.09 5.35 -13.18
CA ASP A 139 -2.94 5.78 -11.78
C ASP A 139 -4.19 6.46 -11.22
N THR A 140 -4.75 5.88 -10.16
CA THR A 140 -5.96 6.35 -9.46
C THR A 140 -5.81 7.78 -8.93
N ALA A 141 -4.63 8.17 -8.44
CA ALA A 141 -4.41 9.52 -7.90
C ALA A 141 -4.41 10.60 -9.00
N THR A 142 -3.84 10.29 -10.16
CA THR A 142 -3.83 11.16 -11.34
C THR A 142 -5.23 11.31 -11.94
N ARG A 143 -6.01 10.23 -12.01
CA ARG A 143 -7.39 10.24 -12.51
C ARG A 143 -8.32 11.21 -11.78
N VAL A 144 -8.20 11.33 -10.46
CA VAL A 144 -9.03 12.23 -9.64
C VAL A 144 -8.68 13.71 -9.89
N ARG A 145 -7.45 14.00 -10.31
CA ARG A 145 -6.96 15.36 -10.50
C ARG A 145 -7.27 15.95 -11.87
N GLU A 146 -7.51 15.12 -12.88
CA GLU A 146 -7.87 15.57 -14.24
C GLU A 146 -9.34 15.98 -14.38
N VAL A 147 -10.19 15.57 -13.43
CA VAL A 147 -11.65 15.75 -13.48
C VAL A 147 -12.12 16.96 -12.64
N VAL A 148 -11.22 17.62 -11.89
CA VAL A 148 -11.51 18.82 -11.07
C VAL A 148 -10.91 20.08 -11.68
#